data_AF-A0A134BE05-F1
#
_entry.id   AF-A0A134BE05-F1
#
_cell.length_a   1.000
_cell.length_b   1.000
_cell.length_c   1.000
_cell.angle_alpha   90.00
_cell.angle_beta   90.00
_cell.angle_gamma   90.00
#
_symmetry.space_group_name_H-M   'P 1'
#
loop_
_entity.id
_entity.type
_entity.pdbx_description
1 polymer ?
#
loop_
_entity_poly.entity_id
_entity_poly.type
_entity_poly.pdbx_seq_one_letter_code
_entity_poly.pdbx_strand_id
1 'polypeptide(L)'
;PAWVKLVWLFHLSYNNNIYTETERDATETIFHFVQDMHERSFLSPKEDMMSDYIRLDKRSYIVKPLVSESPIQEINGINVPTIEKLLVDIQCDKDFFYMQGQEALYMMQNTFANYNVNVGMLLRYASRRNIKPQIEKYIKEFV
;
A
#
# COMPACT_ATOMS: atom_id res chain seq x y z
N PRO A 1 -11.00 -17.85 -10.59
CA PRO A 1 -10.00 -17.77 -9.49
C PRO A 1 -9.64 -16.31 -9.24
N ALA A 2 -10.15 -15.77 -8.14
CA ALA A 2 -10.22 -14.36 -7.82
C ALA A 2 -8.86 -13.83 -7.35
N TRP A 3 -8.01 -13.44 -8.30
CA TRP A 3 -6.80 -12.69 -8.00
C TRP A 3 -7.13 -11.19 -7.92
N VAL A 4 -6.73 -10.61 -6.81
CA VAL A 4 -7.03 -9.27 -6.31
C VAL A 4 -6.78 -8.19 -7.38
N LYS A 5 -7.86 -7.69 -8.01
CA LYS A 5 -7.83 -6.39 -8.69
C LYS A 5 -8.06 -5.28 -7.67
N LEU A 6 -7.01 -4.98 -6.91
CA LEU A 6 -6.81 -3.69 -6.22
C LEU A 6 -6.46 -2.57 -7.22
N VAL A 7 -7.14 -2.57 -8.36
CA VAL A 7 -6.85 -1.72 -9.53
C VAL A 7 -7.45 -0.31 -9.38
N TRP A 8 -8.27 -0.05 -8.36
CA TRP A 8 -9.17 1.12 -8.39
C TRP A 8 -8.67 2.40 -7.70
N LEU A 9 -7.44 2.46 -7.19
CA LEU A 9 -6.90 3.71 -6.60
C LEU A 9 -5.59 4.22 -7.22
N PHE A 10 -4.99 3.50 -8.18
CA PHE A 10 -3.70 3.87 -8.77
C PHE A 10 -3.76 4.49 -10.18
N HIS A 11 -4.90 5.02 -10.62
CA HIS A 11 -4.91 5.73 -11.93
C HIS A 11 -4.10 7.05 -11.91
N LEU A 12 -3.60 7.49 -10.75
CA LEU A 12 -2.73 8.66 -10.61
C LEU A 12 -1.23 8.33 -10.56
N SER A 13 -0.82 7.06 -10.46
CA SER A 13 0.61 6.71 -10.48
C SER A 13 0.94 5.78 -11.63
N TYR A 14 2.11 6.01 -12.24
CA TYR A 14 2.70 5.21 -13.30
C TYR A 14 3.19 3.84 -12.77
N ASN A 15 2.48 3.23 -11.83
CA ASN A 15 2.85 1.99 -11.15
C ASN A 15 1.91 0.84 -11.56
N ASN A 16 2.44 -0.09 -12.36
CA ASN A 16 1.77 -1.31 -12.82
C ASN A 16 2.04 -2.52 -11.90
N ASN A 17 2.64 -2.33 -10.73
CA ASN A 17 2.93 -3.39 -9.78
C ASN A 17 1.66 -3.88 -9.04
N ILE A 18 1.64 -5.17 -8.73
CA ILE A 18 0.60 -5.83 -7.94
C ILE A 18 1.16 -6.14 -6.56
N TYR A 19 0.63 -5.49 -5.54
CA TYR A 19 1.03 -5.73 -4.15
C TYR A 19 0.18 -6.85 -3.55
N THR A 20 0.84 -7.85 -2.98
CA THR A 20 0.22 -8.98 -2.29
C THR A 20 0.74 -9.01 -0.86
N GLU A 21 -0.15 -8.74 0.09
CA GLU A 21 0.16 -8.81 1.51
C GLU A 21 -0.34 -10.13 2.10
N THR A 22 0.53 -10.82 2.84
CA THR A 22 0.26 -12.17 3.35
C THR A 22 0.62 -12.29 4.82
N GLU A 23 0.18 -13.36 5.49
CA GLU A 23 0.73 -13.69 6.81
C GLU A 23 2.26 -13.87 6.75
N ARG A 24 2.94 -13.53 7.84
CA ARG A 24 4.41 -13.41 7.86
C ARG A 24 5.10 -14.74 7.51
N ASP A 25 4.57 -15.83 8.02
CA ASP A 25 4.99 -17.21 7.77
C ASP A 25 4.63 -17.71 6.35
N ALA A 26 3.58 -17.16 5.73
CA ALA A 26 3.18 -17.50 4.36
C ALA A 26 3.89 -16.69 3.27
N THR A 27 4.58 -15.59 3.63
CA THR A 27 5.08 -14.60 2.64
C THR A 27 6.08 -15.21 1.65
N GLU A 28 7.03 -15.99 2.14
CA GLU A 28 8.05 -16.64 1.29
C GLU A 28 7.43 -17.72 0.39
N THR A 29 6.50 -18.51 0.92
CA THR A 29 5.74 -19.51 0.15
C THR A 29 4.97 -18.88 -1.00
N ILE A 30 4.26 -17.78 -0.74
CA ILE A 30 3.51 -17.05 -1.79
C ILE A 30 4.46 -16.42 -2.81
N PHE A 31 5.59 -15.88 -2.35
CA PHE A 31 6.60 -15.35 -3.26
C PHE A 31 7.13 -16.42 -4.24
N HIS A 32 7.50 -17.60 -3.73
CA HIS A 32 7.94 -18.72 -4.57
C HIS A 32 6.84 -19.22 -5.51
N PHE A 33 5.60 -19.29 -5.03
CA PHE A 33 4.46 -19.64 -5.89
C PHE A 33 4.33 -18.69 -7.09
N VAL A 34 4.52 -17.38 -6.89
CA VAL A 34 4.51 -16.41 -8.00
C VAL A 34 5.71 -16.59 -8.94
N GLN A 35 6.89 -16.94 -8.42
CA GLN A 35 8.05 -17.24 -9.24
C GLN A 35 7.83 -18.48 -10.13
N ASP A 36 7.19 -19.52 -9.58
CA ASP A 36 6.85 -20.75 -10.30
C ASP A 36 5.85 -20.50 -11.43
N MET A 37 5.03 -19.46 -11.32
CA MET A 37 4.16 -18.98 -12.40
C MET A 37 4.91 -18.21 -13.51
N HIS A 38 6.25 -18.10 -13.41
CA HIS A 38 7.11 -17.33 -14.30
C HIS A 38 6.77 -15.83 -14.37
N GLU A 39 6.14 -15.32 -13.32
CA GLU A 39 5.83 -13.90 -13.19
C GLU A 39 6.97 -13.15 -12.51
N ARG A 40 7.22 -11.91 -12.92
CA ARG A 40 8.25 -11.07 -12.29
C ARG A 40 7.81 -10.72 -10.88
N SER A 41 8.54 -11.14 -9.86
CA SER A 41 8.21 -10.90 -8.47
C SER A 41 9.37 -10.39 -7.63
N PHE A 42 9.05 -9.68 -6.55
CA PHE A 42 9.98 -9.13 -5.58
C PHE A 42 9.46 -9.36 -4.16
N LEU A 43 10.32 -9.84 -3.27
CA LEU A 43 9.98 -10.11 -1.87
C LEU A 43 10.36 -8.90 -1.01
N SER A 44 9.35 -8.17 -0.52
CA SER A 44 9.50 -7.03 0.39
C SER A 44 10.64 -6.07 -0.01
N PRO A 45 10.61 -5.52 -1.25
CA PRO A 45 11.69 -4.69 -1.75
C PRO A 45 11.87 -3.45 -0.89
N LYS A 46 13.13 -3.08 -0.68
CA LYS A 46 13.51 -1.80 -0.09
C LYS A 46 13.70 -0.76 -1.19
N GLU A 47 13.96 0.48 -0.79
CA GLU A 47 14.09 1.63 -1.69
C GLU A 47 15.13 1.42 -2.80
N ASP A 48 16.30 0.87 -2.47
CA ASP A 48 17.37 0.51 -3.41
C ASP A 48 16.89 -0.50 -4.45
N MET A 49 16.17 -1.54 -4.01
CA MET A 49 15.62 -2.53 -4.92
C MET A 49 14.55 -1.92 -5.84
N MET A 50 13.73 -1.04 -5.28
CA MET A 50 12.69 -0.34 -6.03
C MET A 50 13.30 0.57 -7.10
N SER A 51 14.34 1.34 -6.77
CA SER A 51 14.99 2.27 -7.72
C SER A 51 15.74 1.55 -8.82
N ASP A 52 16.46 0.49 -8.47
CA ASP A 52 17.47 -0.09 -9.36
C ASP A 52 16.88 -1.18 -10.27
N TYR A 53 15.84 -1.89 -9.80
CA TYR A 53 15.34 -3.10 -10.46
C TYR A 53 13.85 -3.06 -10.80
N ILE A 54 13.04 -2.26 -10.09
CA ILE A 54 11.60 -2.27 -10.25
C ILE A 54 11.16 -1.16 -11.21
N ARG A 55 10.93 -1.58 -12.44
CA ARG A 55 10.33 -0.76 -13.47
C ARG A 55 8.84 -0.58 -13.23
N LEU A 56 8.42 0.59 -12.74
CA LEU A 56 7.02 0.92 -12.44
C LEU A 56 6.10 0.79 -13.68
N ASP A 57 6.63 0.97 -14.89
CA ASP A 57 5.87 0.80 -16.15
C ASP A 57 5.58 -0.66 -16.52
N LYS A 58 6.30 -1.61 -15.92
CA LYS A 58 6.15 -3.03 -16.20
C LYS A 58 5.49 -3.71 -15.02
N ARG A 59 4.52 -4.57 -15.33
CA ARG A 59 3.87 -5.39 -14.30
C ARG A 59 4.90 -6.22 -13.55
N SER A 60 4.86 -6.13 -12.23
CA SER A 60 5.58 -7.03 -11.32
C SER A 60 4.76 -7.28 -10.06
N TYR A 61 5.03 -8.37 -9.36
CA TYR A 61 4.35 -8.73 -8.11
C TYR A 61 5.26 -8.40 -6.93
N ILE A 62 4.77 -7.58 -6.01
CA ILE A 62 5.46 -7.26 -4.77
C ILE A 62 4.77 -8.06 -3.67
N VAL A 63 5.47 -9.06 -3.13
CA VAL A 63 4.96 -9.91 -2.05
C VAL A 63 5.59 -9.44 -0.73
N LYS A 64 4.76 -9.08 0.24
CA LYS A 64 5.24 -8.55 1.53
C LYS A 64 4.35 -9.02 2.70
N PRO A 65 4.87 -9.03 3.93
CA PRO A 65 4.04 -9.39 5.07
C PRO A 65 2.98 -8.32 5.35
N LEU A 66 1.76 -8.76 5.66
CA LEU A 66 0.68 -7.92 6.13
C LEU A 66 1.05 -7.36 7.50
N VAL A 67 0.94 -6.05 7.65
CA VAL A 67 1.11 -5.41 8.97
C VAL A 67 -0.03 -5.86 9.88
N SER A 68 0.30 -6.33 11.07
CA SER A 68 -0.66 -6.75 12.09
C SER A 68 -1.68 -5.66 12.39
N GLU A 69 -2.96 -6.04 12.54
CA GLU A 69 -4.08 -5.11 12.77
C GLU A 69 -4.24 -4.01 11.72
N SER A 70 -3.71 -4.24 10.51
CA SER A 70 -3.92 -3.30 9.42
C SER A 70 -5.38 -3.30 8.97
N PRO A 71 -5.94 -2.12 8.62
CA PRO A 71 -7.33 -2.03 8.26
C PRO A 71 -7.55 -2.54 6.84
N ILE A 72 -8.25 -3.67 6.75
CA ILE A 72 -8.68 -4.35 5.53
C ILE A 72 -10.21 -4.37 5.45
N GLN A 73 -10.74 -4.52 4.25
CA GLN A 73 -12.15 -4.70 3.96
C GLN A 73 -12.33 -5.86 2.97
N GLU A 74 -13.47 -6.53 3.03
CA GLU A 74 -13.82 -7.58 2.07
C GLU A 74 -14.68 -6.99 0.96
N ILE A 75 -14.27 -7.17 -0.29
CA ILE A 75 -15.04 -6.81 -1.48
C ILE A 75 -15.15 -8.05 -2.35
N ASN A 76 -16.37 -8.56 -2.55
CA ASN A 76 -16.65 -9.74 -3.38
C ASN A 76 -15.81 -10.98 -2.98
N GLY A 77 -15.66 -11.25 -1.68
CA GLY A 77 -14.87 -12.37 -1.17
C GLY A 77 -13.35 -12.15 -1.25
N ILE A 78 -12.90 -10.93 -1.55
CA ILE A 78 -11.48 -10.58 -1.65
C ILE A 78 -11.14 -9.54 -0.58
N ASN A 79 -10.13 -9.85 0.23
CA ASN A 79 -9.58 -8.89 1.18
C ASN A 79 -8.73 -7.85 0.44
N VAL A 80 -9.06 -6.58 0.67
CA VAL A 80 -8.36 -5.42 0.10
C VAL A 80 -8.05 -4.41 1.21
N PRO A 81 -6.97 -3.62 1.12
CA PRO A 81 -6.71 -2.53 2.03
C PRO A 81 -7.84 -1.50 1.95
N THR A 82 -8.12 -0.91 3.11
CA THR A 82 -8.94 0.30 3.20
C THR A 82 -8.17 1.50 2.68
N ILE A 83 -8.88 2.60 2.42
CA ILE A 83 -8.22 3.85 2.02
C ILE A 83 -7.34 4.41 3.15
N GLU A 84 -7.76 4.23 4.40
CA GLU A 84 -7.00 4.63 5.59
C GLU A 84 -5.64 3.92 5.67
N LYS A 85 -5.60 2.62 5.31
CA LYS A 85 -4.36 1.87 5.20
C LYS A 85 -3.44 2.48 4.15
N LEU A 86 -3.95 2.69 2.94
CA LEU A 86 -3.18 3.23 1.83
C LEU A 86 -2.60 4.61 2.14
N LEU A 87 -3.40 5.51 2.75
CA LEU A 87 -2.96 6.84 3.16
C LEU A 87 -1.79 6.82 4.16
N VAL A 88 -1.72 5.80 5.00
CA VAL A 88 -0.64 5.61 5.99
C VAL A 88 0.56 4.91 5.38
N ASP A 89 0.33 3.85 4.59
CA ASP A 89 1.39 3.03 4.00
C ASP A 89 2.23 3.84 3.01
N ILE A 90 1.60 4.65 2.15
CA ILE A 90 2.30 5.52 1.20
C ILE A 90 3.30 6.46 1.89
N GLN A 91 2.99 6.90 3.11
CA GLN A 91 3.81 7.86 3.86
C GLN A 91 5.05 7.23 4.53
N CYS A 92 5.08 5.91 4.73
CA CYS A 92 6.14 5.29 5.54
C CYS A 92 6.68 3.96 5.04
N ASP A 93 6.04 3.29 4.09
CA ASP A 93 6.64 2.12 3.46
C ASP A 93 7.72 2.52 2.44
N LYS A 94 8.83 1.76 2.46
CA LYS A 94 9.97 1.96 1.56
C LYS A 94 9.66 1.62 0.11
N ASP A 95 8.70 0.73 -0.12
CA ASP A 95 8.24 0.38 -1.47
C ASP A 95 7.35 1.46 -2.10
N PHE A 96 6.97 2.50 -1.34
CA PHE A 96 6.27 3.69 -1.84
C PHE A 96 7.13 4.96 -1.80
N PHE A 97 8.45 4.87 -1.63
CA PHE A 97 9.34 6.04 -1.51
C PHE A 97 9.14 7.06 -2.64
N TYR A 98 8.90 6.59 -3.87
CA TYR A 98 8.70 7.43 -5.06
C TYR A 98 7.38 8.21 -5.06
N MET A 99 6.43 7.90 -4.15
CA MET A 99 5.17 8.63 -3.97
C MET A 99 5.20 9.59 -2.77
N GLN A 100 6.24 9.52 -1.93
CA GLN A 100 6.32 10.31 -0.71
C GLN A 100 6.55 11.80 -1.01
N GLY A 101 6.22 12.65 -0.03
CA GLY A 101 6.30 14.09 -0.17
C GLY A 101 5.00 14.68 -0.72
N GLN A 102 5.11 15.55 -1.71
CA GLN A 102 3.99 16.39 -2.16
C GLN A 102 2.85 15.57 -2.77
N GLU A 103 3.16 14.52 -3.53
CA GLU A 103 2.16 13.62 -4.12
C GLU A 103 1.32 12.90 -3.06
N ALA A 104 1.96 12.32 -2.04
CA ALA A 104 1.25 11.68 -0.93
C ALA A 104 0.34 12.67 -0.17
N LEU A 105 0.76 13.94 -0.02
CA LEU A 105 -0.06 14.98 0.59
C LEU A 105 -1.27 15.33 -0.28
N TYR A 106 -1.06 15.50 -1.58
CA TYR A 106 -2.15 15.75 -2.52
C TYR A 106 -3.16 14.61 -2.54
N MET A 107 -2.70 13.36 -2.52
CA MET A 107 -3.59 12.19 -2.42
C MET A 107 -4.38 12.21 -1.12
N MET A 108 -3.75 12.54 0.01
CA MET A 108 -4.43 12.64 1.30
C MET A 108 -5.50 13.75 1.29
N GLN A 109 -5.14 14.96 0.87
CA GLN A 109 -6.08 16.09 0.72
C GLN A 109 -7.28 15.72 -0.16
N ASN A 110 -7.01 15.20 -1.36
CA ASN A 110 -8.04 14.81 -2.30
C ASN A 110 -8.94 13.70 -1.75
N THR A 111 -8.37 12.78 -0.97
CA THR A 111 -9.14 11.71 -0.35
C THR A 111 -10.08 12.26 0.72
N PHE A 112 -9.59 13.13 1.61
CA PHE A 112 -10.41 13.78 2.63
C PHE A 112 -11.51 14.67 2.04
N ALA A 113 -11.26 15.29 0.88
CA ALA A 113 -12.24 16.13 0.20
C ALA A 113 -13.36 15.34 -0.49
N ASN A 114 -13.07 14.15 -1.01
CA ASN A 114 -14.00 13.41 -1.89
C ASN A 114 -14.58 12.13 -1.28
N TYR A 115 -14.00 11.62 -0.19
CA TYR A 115 -14.39 10.35 0.42
C TYR A 115 -14.61 10.49 1.92
N ASN A 116 -15.45 9.61 2.46
CA ASN A 116 -15.69 9.54 3.90
C ASN A 116 -14.55 8.76 4.59
N VAL A 117 -13.50 9.47 5.00
CA VAL A 117 -12.35 8.88 5.71
C VAL A 117 -12.68 8.65 7.18
N ASN A 118 -12.51 7.42 7.65
CA ASN A 118 -12.63 7.08 9.06
C ASN A 118 -11.37 7.52 9.83
N VAL A 119 -11.39 8.74 10.35
CA VAL A 119 -10.28 9.35 11.10
C VAL A 119 -9.83 8.49 12.29
N GLY A 120 -10.76 7.85 13.01
CA GLY A 120 -10.41 6.98 14.13
C GLY A 120 -9.61 5.75 13.70
N MET A 121 -9.99 5.12 12.59
CA MET A 121 -9.26 4.00 11.99
C MET A 121 -7.90 4.44 11.44
N LEU A 122 -7.86 5.56 10.71
CA LEU A 122 -6.65 6.17 10.18
C LEU A 122 -5.62 6.42 11.28
N LEU A 123 -6.01 7.13 12.35
CA LEU A 123 -5.11 7.47 13.46
C LEU A 123 -4.67 6.25 14.26
N ARG A 124 -5.55 5.25 14.43
CA ARG A 124 -5.19 3.97 15.08
C ARG A 124 -4.11 3.26 14.27
N TYR A 125 -4.28 3.16 12.95
CA TYR A 125 -3.31 2.50 12.10
C TYR A 125 -2.00 3.30 11.98
N ALA A 126 -2.08 4.62 11.83
CA ALA A 126 -0.91 5.51 11.87
C ALA A 126 -0.10 5.35 13.16
N SER A 127 -0.77 5.10 14.30
CA SER A 127 -0.10 4.81 15.57
C SER A 127 0.67 3.50 15.52
N ARG A 128 0.09 2.42 14.96
CA ARG A 128 0.78 1.14 14.75
C ARG A 128 2.00 1.29 13.83
N ARG A 129 1.92 2.22 12.90
CA ARG A 129 2.95 2.54 11.90
C ARG A 129 3.95 3.60 12.37
N ASN A 130 3.85 4.06 13.63
CA ASN A 130 4.70 5.08 14.25
C ASN A 130 4.71 6.45 13.52
N ILE A 131 3.66 6.79 12.77
CA ILE A 131 3.52 8.06 12.06
C ILE A 131 2.29 8.87 12.48
N LYS A 132 1.63 8.50 13.58
CA LYS A 132 0.44 9.21 14.09
C LYS A 132 0.64 10.74 14.21
N PRO A 133 1.74 11.26 14.80
CA PRO A 133 1.92 12.72 14.92
C PRO A 133 1.99 13.43 13.56
N GLN A 134 2.58 12.78 12.56
CA GLN A 134 2.67 13.30 11.19
C GLN A 134 1.28 13.33 10.53
N ILE A 135 0.50 12.26 10.66
CA ILE A 135 -0.87 12.20 10.13
C ILE A 135 -1.79 13.22 10.83
N GLU A 136 -1.68 13.39 12.15
CA GLU A 136 -2.43 14.42 12.88
C GLU A 136 -2.10 15.84 12.41
N LYS A 137 -0.83 16.10 12.06
CA LYS A 137 -0.43 17.38 11.49
C LYS A 137 -1.11 17.62 10.14
N TYR A 138 -1.10 16.63 9.24
CA TYR A 138 -1.76 16.74 7.94
C TYR A 138 -3.26 16.97 8.05
N ILE A 139 -3.94 16.24 8.93
CA ILE A 139 -5.39 16.43 9.14
C ILE A 139 -5.70 17.87 9.57
N LYS A 140 -4.90 18.47 10.46
CA LYS A 140 -5.06 19.88 10.89
C LYS A 140 -4.80 20.90 9.79
N GLU A 141 -4.04 20.53 8.77
CA GLU A 141 -3.79 21.39 7.61
C GLU A 141 -4.95 21.33 6.60
N PHE A 142 -5.77 20.27 6.65
CA PHE A 142 -6.84 20.02 5.68
C PHE A 142 -8.26 20.31 6.22
N VAL A 143 -8.43 20.24 7.54
CA VAL A 143 -9.68 20.46 8.29
C VAL A 143 -9.57 21.72 9.12
#